data_AF-A0A6N6JJB2-F1
#
_entry.id   AF-A0A6N6JJB2-F1
#
_cell.length_a   1.000
_cell.length_b   1.000
_cell.length_c   1.000
_cell.angle_alpha   90.00
_cell.angle_beta   90.00
_cell.angle_gamma   90.00
#
_symmetry.space_group_name_H-M   'P 1'
#
loop_
_entity.id
_entity.type
_entity.pdbx_description
1 polymer ?
#
loop_
_entity_poly.entity_id
_entity_poly.type
_entity_poly.pdbx_seq_one_letter_code
_entity_poly.pdbx_strand_id
1 'polypeptide(L)'
;MSLDQSYLSVLANLSAAQPLDLDALVFDPPADQPASTFPVATVPPAPALWGDPSGRPSRIGVRVTAMLDRPDRLAAHLAAVSIERSVFPIVLSHVGSSGMERFGFRVEHIAGTSDADRFACEDQLKRFWNLAIIIDAQDVGRLG
;
A
#
# COMPACT_ATOMS: atom_id res chain seq x y z
N MET A 1 6.29 -18.64 -3.22
CA MET A 1 5.05 -18.12 -2.59
C MET A 1 4.67 -16.89 -3.40
N SER A 2 3.51 -16.89 -4.05
CA SER A 2 3.07 -15.79 -4.91
C SER A 2 2.80 -14.53 -4.07
N LEU A 3 3.01 -13.33 -4.62
CA LEU A 3 2.68 -12.07 -3.93
C LEU A 3 1.21 -12.04 -3.50
N ASP A 4 0.33 -12.60 -4.32
CA ASP A 4 -1.10 -12.71 -4.05
C ASP A 4 -1.35 -13.48 -2.74
N GLN A 5 -0.62 -14.56 -2.50
CA GLN A 5 -0.75 -15.34 -1.26
C GLN A 5 -0.21 -14.59 -0.03
N SER A 6 0.79 -13.72 -0.22
CA SER A 6 1.38 -12.93 0.87
C SER A 6 0.49 -11.76 1.28
N TYR A 7 -0.28 -11.15 0.37
CA TYR A 7 -1.20 -10.07 0.71
C TYR A 7 -2.59 -10.56 1.14
N LEU A 8 -3.05 -11.70 0.62
CA LEU A 8 -4.24 -12.37 1.14
C LEU A 8 -4.07 -12.75 2.62
N SER A 9 -2.86 -13.12 3.04
CA SER A 9 -2.57 -13.40 4.45
C SER A 9 -2.52 -12.13 5.32
N VAL A 10 -2.13 -10.98 4.76
CA VAL A 10 -2.26 -9.67 5.44
C VAL A 10 -3.74 -9.29 5.62
N LEU A 11 -4.57 -9.47 4.59
CA LEU A 11 -6.02 -9.25 4.64
C LEU A 11 -6.71 -10.18 5.65
N ALA A 12 -6.32 -11.45 5.70
CA ALA A 12 -6.86 -12.42 6.66
C ALA A 12 -6.54 -12.05 8.12
N ASN A 13 -5.41 -11.36 8.35
CA ASN A 13 -4.98 -10.94 9.69
C ASN A 13 -5.51 -9.56 10.10
N LEU A 14 -6.25 -8.87 9.23
CA LEU A 14 -6.85 -7.56 9.53
C LEU A 14 -8.15 -7.65 10.37
N SER A 15 -8.62 -8.85 10.71
CA SER A 15 -9.87 -9.08 11.46
C SER A 15 -9.63 -9.81 12.79
N ALA A 16 -10.32 -9.39 13.86
CA ALA A 16 -10.38 -10.11 15.14
C ALA A 16 -11.45 -11.24 15.17
N ALA A 17 -12.21 -11.41 14.09
CA ALA A 17 -13.28 -12.41 13.98
C ALA A 17 -12.97 -13.40 12.84
N GLN A 18 -13.35 -14.68 13.04
CA GLN A 18 -13.16 -15.76 12.05
C GLN A 18 -13.67 -15.37 10.64
N PRO A 19 -13.06 -15.89 9.57
CA PRO A 19 -13.50 -15.63 8.20
C PRO A 19 -14.94 -16.13 8.01
N LEU A 20 -15.82 -15.21 7.62
CA LEU A 20 -17.18 -15.53 7.18
C LEU A 20 -17.11 -15.98 5.72
N ASP A 21 -17.71 -17.13 5.41
CA ASP A 21 -17.85 -17.64 4.05
C ASP A 21 -18.85 -16.76 3.26
N LEU A 22 -18.31 -15.88 2.41
CA LEU A 22 -19.06 -14.92 1.60
C LEU A 22 -19.70 -15.58 0.37
N ASP A 23 -19.21 -16.75 -0.06
CA ASP A 23 -19.76 -17.46 -1.21
C ASP A 23 -21.16 -18.04 -0.88
N ALA A 24 -21.42 -18.28 0.40
CA ALA A 24 -22.73 -18.70 0.90
C ALA A 24 -23.77 -17.56 1.02
N LEU A 25 -23.36 -16.28 0.91
CA LEU A 25 -24.20 -15.12 1.25
C LEU A 25 -24.48 -14.14 0.09
N VAL A 26 -23.75 -14.22 -1.03
CA VAL A 26 -23.73 -13.12 -2.04
C VAL A 26 -24.54 -13.40 -3.32
N PHE A 27 -24.91 -14.63 -3.64
CA PHE A 27 -25.59 -14.90 -4.91
C PHE A 27 -27.12 -14.85 -4.82
N ASP A 28 -27.67 -13.66 -5.07
CA ASP A 28 -28.89 -13.49 -5.87
C ASP A 28 -28.71 -12.21 -6.74
N PRO A 29 -28.87 -12.24 -8.08
CA PRO A 29 -28.50 -11.11 -8.92
C PRO A 29 -29.65 -10.08 -9.04
N PRO A 30 -29.42 -8.77 -8.80
CA PRO A 30 -30.38 -7.74 -9.20
C PRO A 30 -29.93 -6.94 -10.44
N ALA A 31 -30.95 -6.42 -11.11
CA ALA A 31 -30.97 -5.92 -12.48
C ALA A 31 -30.35 -4.52 -12.71
N ASP A 32 -30.01 -4.31 -13.99
CA ASP A 32 -29.57 -3.09 -14.70
C ASP A 32 -30.06 -1.74 -14.15
N GLN A 33 -29.13 -0.78 -13.98
CA GLN A 33 -29.41 0.67 -13.98
C GLN A 33 -28.27 1.46 -14.67
N PRO A 34 -28.58 2.56 -15.40
CA PRO A 34 -27.64 3.20 -16.32
C PRO A 34 -26.71 4.24 -15.65
N ALA A 35 -25.53 4.38 -16.25
CA ALA A 35 -24.40 5.18 -15.76
C ALA A 35 -24.54 6.70 -15.98
N SER A 36 -24.01 7.47 -15.03
CA SER A 36 -23.81 8.93 -15.11
C SER A 36 -22.51 9.25 -15.86
N THR A 37 -22.56 10.16 -16.83
CA THR A 37 -21.47 10.54 -17.74
C THR A 37 -20.64 11.71 -17.17
N PHE A 38 -19.38 11.45 -16.82
CA PHE A 38 -18.34 12.47 -16.69
C PHE A 38 -17.47 12.49 -17.97
N PRO A 39 -17.03 13.66 -18.47
CA PRO A 39 -16.19 13.73 -19.66
C PRO A 39 -14.76 13.27 -19.32
N VAL A 40 -14.39 12.10 -19.85
CA VAL A 40 -13.05 11.52 -19.70
C VAL A 40 -12.16 12.06 -20.83
N ALA A 41 -11.16 12.87 -20.49
CA ALA A 41 -10.06 13.16 -21.39
C ALA A 41 -9.28 11.85 -21.64
N THR A 42 -9.27 11.37 -22.88
CA THR A 42 -8.63 10.11 -23.28
C THR A 42 -7.13 10.29 -23.51
N VAL A 43 -6.40 10.64 -22.45
CA VAL A 43 -4.99 10.29 -22.40
C VAL A 43 -4.94 8.79 -22.08
N PRO A 44 -4.43 7.92 -22.96
CA PRO A 44 -4.29 6.51 -22.62
C PRO A 44 -3.38 6.43 -21.39
N PRO A 45 -3.82 5.76 -20.29
CA PRO A 45 -2.95 5.57 -19.14
C PRO A 45 -1.68 4.87 -19.62
N ALA A 46 -0.52 5.33 -19.14
CA ALA A 46 0.75 4.69 -19.48
C ALA A 46 0.63 3.18 -19.21
N PRO A 47 0.88 2.31 -20.20
CA PRO A 47 0.48 0.91 -20.15
C PRO A 47 1.14 0.12 -19.00
N ALA A 48 2.25 0.63 -18.45
CA ALA A 48 2.79 0.19 -17.18
C ALA A 48 3.68 1.29 -16.59
N LEU A 49 3.20 2.02 -15.57
CA LEU A 49 4.09 2.86 -14.75
C LEU A 49 5.02 2.00 -13.87
N TRP A 50 4.65 0.73 -13.67
CA TRP A 50 5.13 -0.17 -12.62
C TRP A 50 5.71 -1.49 -13.16
N GLY A 51 6.06 -1.53 -14.44
CA GLY A 51 6.66 -2.72 -15.06
C GLY A 51 8.14 -2.81 -14.74
N ASP A 52 8.55 -3.74 -13.87
CA ASP A 52 9.94 -4.19 -13.79
C ASP A 52 10.17 -5.23 -14.91
N PRO A 53 11.17 -5.07 -15.80
CA PRO A 53 11.49 -6.05 -16.84
C PRO A 53 11.85 -7.44 -16.28
N SER A 54 12.17 -7.55 -14.99
CA SER A 54 12.43 -8.81 -14.29
C SER A 54 11.16 -9.53 -13.80
N GLY A 55 9.96 -8.97 -13.99
CA GLY A 55 8.69 -9.56 -13.54
C GLY A 55 8.46 -9.49 -12.03
N ARG A 56 9.29 -8.74 -11.30
CA ARG A 56 9.08 -8.46 -9.87
C ARG A 56 8.04 -7.36 -9.70
N PRO A 57 7.24 -7.38 -8.62
CA PRO A 57 6.37 -6.26 -8.31
C PRO A 57 7.20 -4.98 -8.12
N SER A 58 6.68 -3.87 -8.62
CA SER A 58 7.27 -2.56 -8.37
C SER A 58 7.18 -2.21 -6.89
N ARG A 59 8.13 -1.42 -6.40
CA ARG A 59 8.14 -0.99 -4.99
C ARG A 59 7.72 0.46 -4.88
N ILE A 60 6.88 0.74 -3.90
CA ILE A 60 6.46 2.10 -3.55
C ILE A 60 6.90 2.40 -2.12
N GLY A 61 7.32 3.63 -1.86
CA GLY A 61 7.62 4.09 -0.51
C GLY A 61 6.38 4.66 0.17
N VAL A 62 6.22 4.40 1.47
CA VAL A 62 5.19 5.03 2.30
C VAL A 62 5.89 5.70 3.49
N ARG A 63 5.95 7.02 3.50
CA ARG A 63 6.64 7.76 4.55
C ARG A 63 5.73 7.97 5.76
N VAL A 64 6.22 7.59 6.93
CA VAL A 64 5.56 7.80 8.23
C VAL A 64 6.42 8.72 9.07
N THR A 65 5.99 9.98 9.21
CA THR A 65 6.71 11.02 9.98
C THR A 65 6.18 11.22 11.40
N ALA A 66 4.98 10.71 11.69
CA ALA A 66 4.34 10.79 12.99
C ALA A 66 3.56 9.49 13.26
N MET A 67 3.22 9.24 14.53
CA MET A 67 2.34 8.14 14.89
C MET A 67 1.01 8.23 14.13
N LEU A 68 0.55 7.09 13.63
CA LEU A 68 -0.71 7.00 12.89
C LEU A 68 -1.85 6.76 13.88
N ASP A 69 -2.91 7.55 13.79
CA ASP A 69 -4.11 7.37 14.64
C ASP A 69 -4.83 6.05 14.34
N ARG A 70 -4.85 5.66 13.05
CA ARG A 70 -5.49 4.43 12.57
C ARG A 70 -4.63 3.69 11.54
N PRO A 71 -3.58 2.97 12.00
CA PRO A 71 -2.67 2.25 11.12
C PRO A 71 -3.36 1.08 10.40
N ASP A 72 -4.48 0.57 10.94
CA ASP A 72 -5.35 -0.44 10.31
C ASP A 72 -5.97 0.05 8.98
N ARG A 73 -6.43 1.31 8.93
CA ARG A 73 -6.98 1.89 7.70
C ARG A 73 -5.92 2.02 6.63
N LEU A 74 -4.73 2.49 7.00
CA LEU A 74 -3.62 2.58 6.07
C LEU A 74 -3.20 1.20 5.56
N ALA A 75 -3.09 0.22 6.45
CA ALA A 75 -2.78 -1.17 6.10
C ALA A 75 -3.78 -1.75 5.10
N ALA A 76 -5.09 -1.53 5.31
CA ALA A 76 -6.13 -1.99 4.38
C ALA A 76 -5.98 -1.34 2.99
N HIS A 77 -5.76 -0.03 2.91
CA HIS A 77 -5.54 0.66 1.64
C HIS A 77 -4.28 0.19 0.92
N LEU A 78 -3.17 0.05 1.64
CA LEU A 78 -1.92 -0.43 1.06
C LEU A 78 -2.05 -1.88 0.57
N ALA A 79 -2.76 -2.73 1.30
CA ALA A 79 -3.03 -4.11 0.86
C ALA A 79 -3.87 -4.13 -0.42
N ALA A 80 -4.94 -3.33 -0.49
CA ALA A 80 -5.77 -3.20 -1.70
C ALA A 80 -4.94 -2.72 -2.90
N VAL A 81 -4.15 -1.66 -2.73
CA VAL A 81 -3.27 -1.13 -3.78
C VAL A 81 -2.23 -2.16 -4.23
N SER A 82 -1.68 -2.94 -3.29
CA SER A 82 -0.69 -3.98 -3.59
C SER A 82 -1.26 -5.06 -4.51
N ILE A 83 -2.52 -5.45 -4.28
CA ILE A 83 -3.25 -6.42 -5.09
C ILE A 83 -3.64 -5.82 -6.44
N GLU A 84 -4.25 -4.63 -6.45
CA GLU A 84 -4.77 -4.00 -7.67
C GLU A 84 -3.68 -3.57 -8.65
N ARG A 85 -2.53 -3.14 -8.13
CA ARG A 85 -1.45 -2.54 -8.92
C ARG A 85 -0.19 -3.39 -8.99
N SER A 86 -0.20 -4.58 -8.38
CA SER A 86 0.97 -5.46 -8.30
C SER A 86 2.21 -4.73 -7.77
N VAL A 87 2.02 -3.94 -6.72
CA VAL A 87 3.10 -3.19 -6.05
C VAL A 87 3.41 -3.77 -4.67
N PHE A 88 4.62 -3.51 -4.20
CA PHE A 88 5.09 -3.90 -2.88
C PHE A 88 5.46 -2.66 -2.06
N PRO A 89 4.63 -2.25 -1.08
CA PRO A 89 4.89 -1.09 -0.23
C PRO A 89 6.07 -1.33 0.73
N ILE A 90 6.98 -0.37 0.78
CA ILE A 90 8.06 -0.25 1.76
C ILE A 90 7.74 0.94 2.66
N VAL A 91 7.49 0.70 3.94
CA VAL A 91 7.22 1.76 4.91
C VAL A 91 8.54 2.36 5.36
N LEU A 92 8.71 3.68 5.16
CA LEU A 92 9.86 4.46 5.60
C LEU A 92 9.47 5.20 6.89
N SER A 93 9.87 4.66 8.04
CA SER A 93 9.44 5.15 9.34
C SER A 93 10.47 6.10 9.97
N HIS A 94 10.08 7.36 10.17
CA HIS A 94 10.84 8.33 10.99
C HIS A 94 10.46 8.27 12.48
N VAL A 95 9.51 7.40 12.84
CA VAL A 95 9.11 7.12 14.22
C VAL A 95 9.61 5.75 14.68
N GLY A 96 9.72 5.55 16.00
CA GLY A 96 10.28 4.32 16.58
C GLY A 96 9.47 3.06 16.25
N SER A 97 8.13 3.14 16.22
CA SER A 97 7.24 2.06 15.80
C SER A 97 6.13 2.66 14.95
N SER A 98 5.97 2.23 13.70
CA SER A 98 4.93 2.77 12.81
C SER A 98 3.56 2.15 13.09
N GLY A 99 3.53 0.97 13.70
CA GLY A 99 2.33 0.15 13.86
C GLY A 99 2.01 -0.67 12.62
N MET A 100 2.74 -0.49 11.52
CA MET A 100 2.58 -1.23 10.27
C MET A 100 3.22 -2.63 10.34
N GLU A 101 4.24 -2.78 11.19
CA GLU A 101 4.99 -4.02 11.41
C GLU A 101 4.03 -5.16 11.81
N ARG A 102 3.02 -4.86 12.64
CA ARG A 102 2.05 -5.84 13.15
C ARG A 102 1.16 -6.45 12.06
N PHE A 103 1.02 -5.77 10.92
CA PHE A 103 0.25 -6.24 9.78
C PHE A 103 1.13 -6.93 8.73
N GLY A 104 2.41 -7.13 9.01
CA GLY A 104 3.34 -7.82 8.11
C GLY A 104 3.94 -6.94 7.00
N PHE A 105 3.78 -5.61 7.07
CA PHE A 105 4.46 -4.72 6.13
C PHE A 105 5.96 -4.67 6.39
N ARG A 106 6.73 -4.51 5.32
CA ARG A 106 8.17 -4.23 5.41
C ARG A 106 8.36 -2.80 5.88
N VAL A 107 8.95 -2.64 7.05
CA VAL A 107 9.30 -1.32 7.62
C VAL A 107 10.80 -1.15 7.64
N GLU A 108 11.26 -0.02 7.11
CA GLU A 108 12.63 0.47 7.19
C GLU A 108 12.63 1.70 8.09
N HIS A 109 13.41 1.64 9.17
CA HIS A 109 13.54 2.76 10.10
C HIS A 109 14.60 3.74 9.60
N ILE A 110 14.23 5.02 9.53
CA ILE A 110 15.15 6.08 9.15
C ILE A 110 16.08 6.35 10.33
N ALA A 111 17.37 6.08 10.13
CA ALA A 111 18.41 6.38 11.10
C ALA A 111 18.89 7.84 10.96
N GLY A 112 19.40 8.39 12.04
CA GLY A 112 19.99 9.73 12.06
C GLY A 112 19.41 10.64 13.14
N THR A 113 20.28 11.48 13.69
CA THR A 113 19.93 12.46 14.73
C THR A 113 19.66 13.85 14.16
N SER A 114 20.20 14.17 12.99
CA SER A 114 19.93 15.42 12.27
C SER A 114 19.02 15.16 11.05
N ASP A 115 18.37 16.21 10.56
CA ASP A 115 17.55 16.13 9.34
C ASP A 115 18.37 15.76 8.10
N ALA A 116 19.63 16.22 8.04
CA ALA A 116 20.55 15.88 6.95
C ALA A 116 20.88 14.38 6.94
N ASP A 117 21.14 13.79 8.11
CA ASP A 117 21.42 12.35 8.23
C ASP A 117 20.19 11.52 7.85
N ARG A 118 19.01 11.94 8.31
CA ARG A 118 17.74 11.27 8.00
C ARG A 118 17.43 11.34 6.51
N PHE A 119 17.66 12.48 5.88
CA PHE A 119 17.51 12.64 4.43
C PHE A 119 18.48 11.73 3.66
N ALA A 120 19.75 11.66 4.08
CA ALA A 120 20.74 10.80 3.46
C ALA A 120 20.39 9.30 3.62
N CYS A 121 19.91 8.90 4.79
CA CYS A 121 19.42 7.55 5.05
C CYS A 121 18.21 7.21 4.16
N GLU A 122 17.23 8.11 4.09
CA GLU A 122 16.05 7.92 3.23
C GLU A 122 16.47 7.80 1.76
N ASP A 123 17.40 8.62 1.27
CA ASP A 123 17.90 8.55 -0.11
C ASP A 123 18.63 7.24 -0.42
N GLN A 124 19.41 6.72 0.52
CA GLN A 124 20.02 5.39 0.40
C GLN A 124 18.96 4.29 0.29
N LEU A 125 17.94 4.32 1.15
CA LEU A 125 16.84 3.35 1.13
C LEU A 125 16.03 3.44 -0.17
N LYS A 126 15.78 4.64 -0.69
CA LYS A 126 15.13 4.84 -2.01
C LYS A 126 15.87 4.12 -3.12
N ARG A 127 17.19 4.28 -3.17
CA ARG A 127 18.04 3.64 -4.19
C ARG A 127 18.10 2.13 -3.99
N PHE A 128 18.30 1.67 -2.75
CA PHE A 128 18.38 0.26 -2.41
C PHE A 128 17.11 -0.50 -2.79
N TRP A 129 15.95 0.07 -2.46
CA TRP A 129 14.65 -0.50 -2.79
C TRP A 129 14.14 -0.13 -4.17
N ASN A 130 14.87 0.68 -4.95
CA ASN A 130 14.42 1.19 -6.25
C ASN A 130 13.01 1.79 -6.19
N LEU A 131 12.77 2.68 -5.22
CA LEU A 131 11.46 3.32 -5.01
C LEU A 131 11.22 4.40 -6.06
N ALA A 132 10.22 4.20 -6.92
CA ALA A 132 9.87 5.18 -7.95
C ALA A 132 9.01 6.33 -7.40
N ILE A 133 8.16 6.06 -6.41
CA ILE A 133 7.26 7.03 -5.79
C ILE A 133 7.27 6.82 -4.29
N ILE A 134 7.16 7.92 -3.55
CA ILE A 134 6.97 7.91 -2.10
C ILE A 134 5.74 8.75 -1.80
N ILE A 135 4.80 8.16 -1.06
CA ILE A 135 3.59 8.84 -0.58
C ILE A 135 3.69 9.07 0.92
N ASP A 136 3.15 10.19 1.40
CA ASP A 136 3.07 10.44 2.83
C ASP A 136 1.85 9.71 3.42
N ALA A 137 2.07 8.95 4.50
CA ALA A 137 1.03 8.13 5.13
C ALA A 137 -0.17 8.94 5.62
N GLN A 138 0.07 10.20 6.00
CA GLN A 138 -0.97 11.13 6.45
C GLN A 138 -1.92 11.53 5.31
N ASP A 139 -1.46 11.52 4.06
CA ASP A 139 -2.30 11.84 2.90
C ASP A 139 -3.19 10.66 2.52
N VAL A 140 -2.69 9.42 2.66
CA VAL A 140 -3.48 8.22 2.44
C VAL A 140 -4.60 8.09 3.48
N GLY A 141 -4.33 8.44 4.74
CA GLY A 141 -5.35 8.44 5.80
C GLY A 141 -6.52 9.42 5.58
N ARG A 142 -6.37 10.39 4.68
CA ARG A 142 -7.42 11.35 4.31
C ARG A 142 -8.34 10.86 3.19
N LEU A 143 -7.99 9.76 2.52
CA LEU A 143 -8.75 9.23 1.38
C LEU A 143 -9.98 8.39 1.78
N GLY A 144 -10.34 8.33 3.08
CA GLY A 144 -11.60 7.73 3.56
C GLY A 144 -11.78 7.66 5.08
#